data_AF-A0A6N6PH25-F1
#
_entry.id   AF-A0A6N6PH25-F1
#
_cell.length_a   1.000
_cell.length_b   1.000
_cell.length_c   1.000
_cell.angle_alpha   90.00
_cell.angle_beta   90.00
_cell.angle_gamma   90.00
#
_symmetry.space_group_name_H-M   'P 1'
#
loop_
_entity.id
_entity.type
_entity.pdbx_description
1 polymer ?
#
loop_
_entity_poly.entity_id
_entity_poly.type
_entity_poly.pdbx_seq_one_letter_code
_entity_poly.pdbx_strand_id
1 'polypeptide(L)'
;MIEYTVPVGKYAVPNRYQTDGPVSCTEFLSNLLEHGFHIKAILHEGMPLERKQADQIIKQAASMLAARHVCASLGIDAAEEHHRFGFAA
;
A
#
# COMPACT_ATOMS: atom_id res chain seq x y z
N MET A 1 -1.33 9.55 -8.67
CA MET A 1 -2.56 8.95 -9.24
C MET A 1 -2.37 7.44 -9.34
N ILE A 2 -3.07 6.68 -8.52
CA ILE A 2 -2.95 5.22 -8.47
C ILE A 2 -4.03 4.61 -9.37
N GLU A 3 -3.63 3.77 -10.33
CA GLU A 3 -4.54 2.97 -11.15
C GLU A 3 -4.57 1.53 -10.65
N TYR A 4 -5.72 1.13 -10.11
CA TYR A 4 -5.91 -0.21 -9.57
C TYR A 4 -7.17 -0.81 -10.15
N THR A 5 -7.24 -2.14 -10.15
CA THR A 5 -8.42 -2.83 -10.64
C THR A 5 -9.14 -3.47 -9.48
N VAL A 6 -10.42 -3.15 -9.36
CA VAL A 6 -11.29 -3.81 -8.38
C VAL A 6 -11.95 -5.01 -9.04
N PRO A 7 -11.75 -6.25 -8.54
CA PRO A 7 -12.55 -7.37 -8.98
C PRO A 7 -13.97 -7.18 -8.42
N VAL A 8 -14.90 -6.81 -9.29
CA VAL A 8 -16.34 -6.74 -8.99
C VAL A 8 -16.98 -7.95 -9.67
N GLY A 9 -17.01 -9.08 -8.95
CA GLY A 9 -17.50 -10.34 -9.49
C GLY A 9 -16.59 -10.92 -10.58
N LYS A 10 -17.13 -11.17 -11.78
CA LYS A 10 -16.36 -11.68 -12.95
C LYS A 10 -15.63 -10.59 -13.73
N TYR A 11 -15.82 -9.32 -13.38
CA TYR A 11 -15.27 -8.19 -14.12
C TYR A 11 -14.26 -7.41 -13.27
N ALA A 12 -13.11 -7.13 -13.85
CA ALA A 12 -12.09 -6.30 -13.23
C ALA A 12 -12.32 -4.86 -13.72
N VAL A 13 -12.92 -4.01 -12.88
CA VAL A 13 -13.20 -2.61 -13.23
C VAL A 13 -11.96 -1.77 -12.92
N PRO A 14 -11.37 -1.07 -13.92
CA PRO A 14 -10.26 -0.16 -13.68
C PRO A 14 -10.77 1.06 -12.92
N ASN A 15 -10.17 1.33 -11.76
CA ASN A 15 -10.47 2.48 -10.92
C ASN A 15 -9.22 3.34 -10.74
N ARG A 16 -9.43 4.64 -10.55
CA ARG A 16 -8.40 5.67 -10.50
C ARG A 16 -8.54 6.44 -9.22
N TYR A 17 -7.49 6.45 -8.39
CA TYR A 17 -7.44 7.24 -7.17
C TYR A 17 -6.40 8.35 -7.32
N GLN A 18 -6.83 9.60 -7.13
CA GLN A 18 -5.91 10.72 -7.04
C GLN A 18 -5.53 10.90 -5.57
N THR A 19 -4.24 11.11 -5.32
CA THR A 19 -3.71 11.19 -3.97
C THR A 19 -2.95 12.49 -3.79
N ASP A 20 -3.30 13.25 -2.75
CA ASP A 20 -2.76 14.57 -2.44
C ASP A 20 -1.44 14.55 -1.64
N GLY A 21 -0.68 13.45 -1.67
CA GLY A 21 0.64 13.39 -1.02
C GLY A 21 1.20 11.97 -0.85
N PRO A 22 2.52 11.84 -0.54
CA PRO A 22 3.18 10.54 -0.45
C PRO A 22 2.65 9.64 0.68
N VAL A 23 2.19 10.21 1.79
CA VAL A 23 1.65 9.45 2.94
C VAL A 23 0.31 8.78 2.59
N SER A 24 -0.62 9.52 1.98
CA SER A 24 -1.90 8.95 1.54
C SER A 24 -1.74 7.88 0.47
N CYS A 25 -0.65 7.90 -0.32
CA CYS A 25 -0.40 6.89 -1.34
C CYS A 25 -0.15 5.53 -0.69
N THR A 26 0.73 5.53 0.32
CA THR A 26 1.13 4.33 1.05
C THR A 26 -0.06 3.74 1.80
N GLU A 27 -0.83 4.56 2.53
CA GLU A 27 -2.05 4.13 3.23
C GLU A 27 -3.06 3.48 2.29
N PHE A 28 -3.31 4.12 1.14
CA PHE A 28 -4.25 3.59 0.16
C PHE A 28 -3.76 2.27 -0.44
N LEU A 29 -2.47 2.16 -0.76
CA LEU A 29 -1.86 0.92 -1.24
C LEU A 29 -1.92 -0.18 -0.18
N SER A 30 -1.70 0.14 1.10
CA SER A 30 -1.85 -0.82 2.20
C SER A 30 -3.27 -1.39 2.23
N ASN A 31 -4.29 -0.55 2.11
CA ASN A 31 -5.68 -1.00 2.03
C ASN A 31 -5.93 -1.85 0.78
N LEU A 32 -5.36 -1.47 -0.37
CA LEU A 32 -5.49 -2.27 -1.59
C LEU A 32 -4.90 -3.67 -1.44
N LEU A 33 -3.72 -3.76 -0.82
CA LEU A 33 -3.04 -5.02 -0.53
C LEU A 33 -3.83 -5.86 0.48
N GLU A 34 -4.37 -5.24 1.53
CA GLU A 34 -5.17 -5.92 2.55
C GLU A 34 -6.43 -6.57 1.96
N HIS A 35 -7.10 -5.89 1.02
CA HIS A 35 -8.30 -6.38 0.38
C HIS A 35 -8.04 -7.28 -0.85
N GLY A 36 -6.76 -7.54 -1.19
CA GLY A 36 -6.38 -8.42 -2.30
C GLY A 36 -6.64 -7.86 -3.70
N PHE A 37 -6.67 -6.53 -3.84
CA PHE A 37 -6.89 -5.88 -5.14
C PHE A 37 -5.68 -6.03 -6.08
N HIS A 38 -5.94 -6.14 -7.39
CA HIS A 38 -4.88 -6.19 -8.39
C HIS A 38 -4.45 -4.76 -8.80
N ILE A 39 -3.26 -4.36 -8.37
CA ILE A 39 -2.62 -3.10 -8.73
C ILE A 39 -2.09 -3.23 -10.17
N LYS A 40 -2.55 -2.37 -11.09
CA LYS A 40 -2.11 -2.38 -12.49
C LYS A 40 -0.99 -1.40 -12.76
N ALA A 41 -1.11 -0.17 -12.27
CA ALA A 41 -0.11 0.86 -12.46
C ALA A 41 -0.16 1.90 -11.34
N ILE A 42 1.00 2.38 -10.94
CA ILE A 42 1.11 3.51 -10.01
C ILE A 42 1.65 4.68 -10.82
N LEU A 43 0.83 5.72 -11.03
CA LEU A 43 1.25 6.94 -11.70
C LEU A 43 1.56 8.01 -10.65
N HIS A 44 2.65 8.74 -10.83
CA HIS A 44 2.95 9.95 -10.07
C HIS A 44 2.86 11.14 -11.01
N GLU A 45 2.01 12.13 -10.67
CA GLU A 45 1.77 13.31 -11.52
C GLU A 45 1.38 13.00 -12.98
N GLY A 46 0.68 11.88 -13.20
CA GLY A 46 0.27 11.45 -14.54
C GLY A 46 1.34 10.69 -15.32
N MET A 47 2.55 10.53 -14.78
CA MET A 47 3.60 9.69 -15.33
C MET A 47 3.66 8.34 -14.62
N PRO A 48 3.84 7.21 -15.34
CA PRO A 48 4.09 5.93 -14.69
C PRO A 48 5.38 6.02 -13.87
N LEU A 49 5.30 5.62 -12.61
CA LEU A 49 6.50 5.51 -11.78
C LEU A 49 7.47 4.50 -12.40
N GLU A 50 8.76 4.76 -12.22
CA GLU A 50 9.75 3.75 -12.51
C GLU A 50 9.48 2.51 -11.66
N ARG A 51 9.72 1.34 -12.24
CA ARG A 51 9.45 0.05 -11.57
C ARG A 51 10.07 -0.03 -10.18
N LYS A 52 11.31 0.45 -10.04
CA LYS A 52 12.02 0.53 -8.76
C LYS A 52 11.29 1.41 -7.74
N GLN A 53 10.77 2.56 -8.16
CA GLN A 53 10.03 3.46 -7.28
C GLN A 53 8.67 2.85 -6.88
N ALA A 54 7.95 2.25 -7.83
CA ALA A 54 6.72 1.53 -7.56
C ALA A 54 6.94 0.39 -6.55
N ASP A 55 8.00 -0.42 -6.74
CA ASP A 55 8.37 -1.51 -5.84
C ASP A 55 8.69 -0.99 -4.42
N GLN A 56 9.35 0.17 -4.29
CA GLN A 56 9.63 0.79 -2.98
C GLN A 56 8.34 1.20 -2.27
N ILE A 57 7.40 1.84 -2.97
CA ILE A 57 6.13 2.28 -2.36
C ILE A 57 5.28 1.06 -1.98
N ILE A 58 5.23 0.03 -2.83
CA ILE A 58 4.53 -1.23 -2.52
C ILE A 58 5.14 -1.90 -1.29
N LYS A 59 6.48 -1.96 -1.22
CA LYS A 59 7.20 -2.51 -0.07
C LYS A 59 6.86 -1.72 1.21
N GLN A 60 6.88 -0.39 1.15
CA GLN A 60 6.53 0.45 2.29
C GLN A 60 5.08 0.24 2.73
N ALA A 61 4.14 0.14 1.78
CA ALA A 61 2.74 -0.13 2.06
C ALA A 61 2.52 -1.51 2.70
N ALA A 62 3.24 -2.53 2.24
CA ALA A 62 3.22 -3.87 2.80
C ALA A 62 3.84 -3.91 4.19
N SER A 63 4.97 -3.23 4.41
CA SER A 63 5.58 -3.10 5.74
C SER A 63 4.63 -2.40 6.72
N MET A 64 3.97 -1.32 6.31
CA MET A 64 3.01 -0.62 7.18
C MET A 64 1.80 -1.50 7.51
N LEU A 65 1.31 -2.28 6.55
CA LEU A 65 0.23 -3.24 6.78
C LEU A 65 0.66 -4.33 7.78
N ALA A 66 1.84 -4.92 7.59
CA ALA A 66 2.38 -5.92 8.50
C ALA A 66 2.58 -5.35 9.91
N ALA A 67 3.15 -4.16 10.04
CA ALA A 67 3.33 -3.46 11.30
C ALA A 67 2.00 -3.31 12.06
N ARG A 68 0.95 -2.83 11.39
CA ARG A 68 -0.39 -2.67 11.97
C ARG A 68 -0.96 -3.98 12.47
N HIS A 69 -0.89 -5.04 11.66
CA HIS A 69 -1.38 -6.36 12.04
C HIS A 69 -0.59 -6.95 13.20
N VAL A 70 0.74 -6.78 13.23
CA VAL A 70 1.60 -7.25 14.34
C VAL A 70 1.32 -6.48 15.62
N CYS A 71 1.25 -5.14 15.56
CA CYS A 71 0.89 -4.30 16.70
C CYS A 71 -0.47 -4.70 17.28
N ALA A 72 -1.49 -4.84 16.42
CA ALA A 72 -2.84 -5.23 16.83
C ALA A 72 -2.91 -6.66 17.39
N SER A 73 -2.18 -7.60 16.79
CA SER A 73 -2.21 -9.02 17.21
C SER A 73 -1.44 -9.28 18.51
N LEU A 74 -0.37 -8.54 18.74
CA LEU A 74 0.48 -8.70 19.92
C LEU A 74 0.16 -7.68 21.03
N GLY A 75 -0.68 -6.68 20.75
CA GLY A 75 -0.97 -5.59 21.67
C GLY A 75 0.25 -4.73 22.00
N ILE A 76 1.14 -4.53 21.02
CA ILE A 76 2.37 -3.75 21.17
C ILE A 76 2.29 -2.44 20.37
N ASP A 77 3.02 -1.43 20.82
CA ASP A 77 3.14 -0.16 20.10
C ASP A 77 4.10 -0.26 18.90
N ALA A 78 3.95 0.68 17.96
CA ALA A 78 4.74 0.74 16.73
C ALA A 78 6.26 0.80 16.99
N ALA A 79 6.70 1.44 18.08
CA ALA A 79 8.11 1.49 18.45
C ALA A 79 8.68 0.11 18.84
N GLU A 80 7.88 -0.69 19.54
CA GLU A 80 8.27 -2.05 19.97
C GLU A 80 8.21 -3.03 18.79
N GLU A 81 7.21 -2.88 17.91
CA GLU A 81 7.17 -3.64 16.67
C GLU A 81 8.41 -3.35 15.81
N HIS A 82 8.72 -2.07 15.59
CA HIS A 82 9.91 -1.67 14.83
C HIS A 82 11.21 -2.23 15.43
N HIS A 83 11.33 -2.21 16.76
CA HIS A 83 12.49 -2.77 17.45
C HIS A 83 12.61 -4.29 17.29
N ARG A 84 11.50 -5.02 17.34
CA ARG A 84 11.49 -6.49 17.33
C ARG A 84 11.47 -7.11 15.94
N PHE A 85 10.78 -6.48 15.00
CA PHE A 85 10.49 -7.05 13.67
C PHE A 85 10.91 -6.13 12.52
N GLY A 86 11.06 -4.84 12.76
CA GLY A 86 11.56 -3.88 11.78
C GLY A 86 10.56 -3.56 10.66
N PHE A 87 9.24 -3.74 10.88
CA PHE A 87 8.25 -3.36 9.88
C PHE A 87 7.99 -1.85 9.93
N ALA A 88 8.74 -1.11 9.11
CA ALA A 88 8.65 0.34 8.89
C ALA A 88 9.01 1.24 10.10
N ALA A 89 9.91 2.20 9.83
CA ALA A 89 10.17 3.40 10.64
C ALA A 89 9.37 4.57 10.08
#